data_AF-A0A436D1Y9-F1
#
_entry.id   AF-A0A436D1Y9-F1
#
_cell.length_a   1.000
_cell.length_b   1.000
_cell.length_c   1.000
_cell.angle_alpha   90.00
_cell.angle_beta   90.00
_cell.angle_gamma   90.00
#
_symmetry.space_group_name_H-M   'P 1'
#
loop_
_entity.id
_entity.type
_entity.pdbx_description
1 polymer ?
#
loop_
_entity_poly.entity_id
_entity_poly.type
_entity_poly.pdbx_seq_one_letter_code
_entity_poly.pdbx_strand_id
1 'polypeptide(L)'
;YCMDGTFENAVRKAAKDDPDGYPKYFESRIAYILTTGGNWATGTIGKFKLTIDKGNPKALVSFCGDNVKKTGPTTFEMTADDFYPERDIDILILEPTDEN
;
A
#
# COMPACT_ATOMS: atom_id res chain seq x y z
N TYR A 1 -0.40 4.25 -6.59
CA TYR A 1 -1.24 3.32 -5.81
C TYR A 1 -2.08 2.45 -6.74
N CYS A 2 -2.55 1.29 -6.27
CA CYS A 2 -3.45 0.40 -7.00
C CYS A 2 -4.66 0.14 -6.10
N MET A 3 -5.72 0.93 -6.30
CA MET A 3 -6.95 0.81 -5.53
C MET A 3 -7.77 -0.33 -6.14
N ASP A 4 -7.75 -1.48 -5.48
CA ASP A 4 -8.54 -2.63 -5.92
C ASP A 4 -9.98 -2.53 -5.40
N GLY A 5 -10.84 -3.44 -5.84
CA GLY A 5 -12.23 -3.49 -5.37
C GLY A 5 -12.34 -3.66 -3.85
N THR A 6 -11.39 -4.34 -3.20
CA THR A 6 -11.36 -4.51 -1.74
C THR A 6 -11.17 -3.17 -1.04
N PHE A 7 -10.18 -2.39 -1.47
CA PHE A 7 -9.89 -1.06 -0.94
C PHE A 7 -11.05 -0.11 -1.17
N GLU A 8 -11.57 -0.04 -2.40
CA GLU A 8 -12.71 0.84 -2.72
C GLU A 8 -13.96 0.49 -1.89
N ASN A 9 -14.25 -0.80 -1.71
CA ASN A 9 -15.39 -1.24 -0.91
C ASN A 9 -15.21 -0.87 0.57
N ALA A 10 -13.99 -0.92 1.11
CA ALA A 10 -13.71 -0.49 2.46
C ALA A 10 -13.93 1.03 2.64
N VAL A 11 -13.47 1.84 1.69
CA VAL A 11 -13.72 3.29 1.69
C VAL A 11 -15.23 3.60 1.60
N ARG A 12 -15.94 2.94 0.66
CA ARG A 12 -17.40 3.10 0.52
C ARG A 12 -18.16 2.67 1.77
N LYS A 13 -17.70 1.63 2.47
CA LYS A 13 -18.28 1.20 3.74
C LYS A 13 -18.07 2.26 4.81
N ALA A 14 -16.85 2.75 4.99
CA ALA A 14 -16.55 3.80 5.96
C ALA A 14 -17.39 5.07 5.72
N ALA A 15 -17.60 5.44 4.46
CA ALA A 15 -18.46 6.57 4.08
C ALA A 15 -19.94 6.35 4.45
N LYS A 16 -20.45 5.10 4.34
CA LYS A 16 -21.83 4.75 4.71
C LYS A 16 -22.05 4.70 6.21
N ASP A 17 -21.02 4.33 6.96
CA ASP A 17 -21.07 4.22 8.41
C ASP A 17 -20.98 5.61 9.10
N ASP A 18 -20.63 6.66 8.35
CA ASP A 18 -20.59 8.04 8.81
C ASP A 18 -21.88 8.82 8.47
N PRO A 19 -22.51 9.52 9.43
CA PRO A 19 -23.74 10.29 9.20
C PRO A 19 -23.64 11.40 8.15
N ASP A 20 -22.45 11.98 7.95
CA ASP A 20 -22.22 13.04 6.96
C ASP A 20 -21.95 12.45 5.56
N GLY A 21 -21.87 11.12 5.44
CA GLY A 21 -21.65 10.41 4.18
C GLY A 21 -20.19 10.45 3.70
N TYR A 22 -19.26 10.87 4.55
CA TYR A 22 -17.84 10.99 4.20
C TYR A 22 -16.99 10.03 5.02
N PRO A 23 -16.03 9.31 4.40
CA PRO A 23 -15.15 8.44 5.13
C PRO A 23 -14.15 9.28 5.93
N LYS A 24 -14.21 9.16 7.26
CA LYS A 24 -13.35 9.86 8.22
C LYS A 24 -11.93 9.29 8.25
N TYR A 25 -11.14 9.66 7.26
CA TYR A 25 -9.72 9.31 7.16
C TYR A 25 -8.83 10.53 6.92
N PHE A 26 -7.64 10.51 7.53
CA PHE A 26 -6.49 11.29 7.09
C PHE A 26 -5.68 10.51 6.05
N GLU A 27 -5.17 11.23 5.07
CA GLU A 27 -4.41 10.65 3.97
C GLU A 27 -2.91 10.80 4.22
N SER A 28 -2.19 9.68 4.19
CA SER A 28 -0.73 9.64 4.20
C SER A 28 -0.21 8.99 2.91
N ARG A 29 0.78 9.61 2.28
CA ARG A 29 1.35 9.19 1.00
C ARG A 29 2.86 9.03 1.13
N ILE A 30 3.35 7.85 0.78
CA ILE A 30 4.77 7.54 0.73
C ILE A 30 5.13 7.21 -0.71
N ALA A 31 6.18 7.86 -1.22
CA ALA A 31 6.75 7.60 -2.53
C ALA A 31 8.21 7.16 -2.38
N TYR A 32 8.61 6.12 -3.10
CA TYR A 32 9.99 5.63 -3.12
C TYR A 32 10.44 5.35 -4.55
N ILE A 33 11.49 6.05 -4.98
CA ILE A 33 12.09 5.87 -6.29
C ILE A 33 12.83 4.53 -6.32
N LEU A 34 12.36 3.62 -7.17
CA LEU A 34 12.89 2.26 -7.31
C LEU A 34 13.39 1.98 -8.74
N THR A 35 12.79 2.63 -9.73
CA THR A 35 13.10 2.46 -11.17
C THR A 35 14.58 2.69 -11.51
N THR A 36 15.27 3.55 -10.76
CA THR A 36 16.71 3.79 -10.92
C THR A 36 17.56 2.55 -10.66
N GLY A 37 17.06 1.58 -9.90
CA GLY A 37 17.68 0.27 -9.71
C GLY A 37 17.73 -0.58 -10.98
N GLY A 38 16.82 -0.35 -11.94
CA GLY A 38 16.80 -1.07 -13.23
C GLY A 38 17.96 -0.69 -14.17
N ASN A 39 18.72 0.36 -13.85
CA ASN A 39 19.89 0.79 -14.63
C ASN A 39 21.18 0.04 -14.27
N TRP A 40 21.12 -0.91 -13.33
CA TRP A 40 22.27 -1.71 -12.92
C TRP A 40 22.61 -2.74 -14.01
N ALA A 41 23.87 -3.17 -14.10
CA ALA A 41 24.41 -3.92 -15.24
C ALA A 41 23.66 -5.22 -15.59
N THR A 42 22.92 -5.80 -14.63
CA THR A 42 22.13 -7.03 -14.77
C THR A 42 20.69 -6.77 -15.22
N GLY A 43 20.24 -5.52 -15.30
CA GLY A 43 18.87 -5.12 -15.60
C GLY A 43 17.90 -5.27 -14.42
N THR A 44 18.02 -6.32 -13.60
CA THR A 44 17.16 -6.55 -12.42
C THR A 44 17.86 -6.13 -11.11
N ILE A 45 17.06 -5.89 -10.07
CA ILE A 45 17.55 -5.68 -8.69
C ILE A 45 17.65 -7.00 -7.89
N GLY A 46 17.50 -8.15 -8.57
CA GLY A 46 17.57 -9.46 -7.97
C GLY A 46 16.42 -9.72 -7.00
N LYS A 47 16.75 -10.09 -5.75
CA LYS A 47 15.76 -10.42 -4.73
C LYS A 47 15.19 -9.16 -4.10
N PHE A 48 13.89 -8.96 -4.28
CA PHE A 48 13.17 -7.83 -3.73
C PHE A 48 12.17 -8.30 -2.68
N LYS A 49 12.14 -7.62 -1.54
CA LYS A 49 11.15 -7.79 -0.48
C LYS A 49 10.63 -6.42 -0.08
N LEU A 50 9.32 -6.24 -0.16
CA LEU A 50 8.62 -5.05 0.31
C LEU A 50 7.71 -5.45 1.47
N THR A 51 7.95 -4.84 2.62
CA THR A 51 7.08 -4.95 3.79
C THR A 51 6.50 -3.59 4.08
N ILE A 52 5.17 -3.51 4.14
CA ILE A 52 4.44 -2.29 4.46
C ILE A 52 3.71 -2.50 5.77
N ASP A 53 3.95 -1.62 6.72
CA ASP A 53 3.22 -1.53 7.97
C ASP A 53 2.35 -0.28 7.94
N LYS A 54 1.03 -0.45 8.03
CA LYS A 54 0.08 0.67 8.04
C LYS A 54 -0.14 1.29 9.43
N GLY A 55 0.61 0.83 10.45
CA GLY A 55 0.63 1.36 11.82
C GLY A 55 -0.62 1.06 12.66
N ASN A 56 -1.80 1.14 12.05
CA ASN A 56 -3.09 1.00 12.71
C ASN A 56 -3.91 -0.13 12.07
N PRO A 57 -4.42 -1.13 12.82
CA PRO A 57 -5.22 -2.23 12.28
C PRO A 57 -6.50 -1.80 11.53
N LYS A 58 -7.06 -0.61 11.83
CA LYS A 58 -8.22 -0.02 11.17
C LYS A 58 -7.89 0.86 9.97
N ALA A 59 -6.63 1.26 9.78
CA ALA A 59 -6.22 1.99 8.58
C ALA A 59 -6.42 1.15 7.31
N LEU A 60 -6.63 1.80 6.19
CA LEU A 60 -6.61 1.16 4.87
C LEU A 60 -5.26 1.44 4.21
N VAL A 61 -4.77 0.50 3.40
CA VAL A 61 -3.53 0.67 2.64
C VAL A 61 -3.74 0.27 1.19
N SER A 62 -3.24 1.07 0.25
CA SER A 62 -3.21 0.77 -1.18
C SER A 62 -1.81 1.01 -1.73
N PHE A 63 -1.28 0.00 -2.39
CA PHE A 63 -0.02 0.04 -3.12
C PHE A 63 -0.09 -0.97 -4.26
N CYS A 64 0.84 -0.87 -5.20
CA CYS A 64 0.91 -1.78 -6.32
C CYS A 64 1.95 -2.86 -6.04
N GLY A 65 1.55 -4.12 -6.17
CA GLY A 65 2.41 -5.26 -5.91
C GLY A 65 1.69 -6.56 -6.21
N ASP A 66 2.46 -7.58 -6.58
CA ASP A 66 1.95 -8.91 -6.88
C ASP A 66 2.17 -9.84 -5.71
N ASN A 67 1.30 -10.85 -5.58
CA ASN A 67 1.37 -11.88 -4.53
C ASN A 67 1.47 -11.31 -3.09
N VAL A 68 0.83 -10.17 -2.86
CA VAL A 68 0.80 -9.51 -1.54
C VAL A 68 0.11 -10.40 -0.52
N LYS A 69 0.77 -10.62 0.62
CA LYS A 69 0.25 -11.38 1.76
C LYS A 69 0.13 -10.47 2.96
N LYS A 70 -1.00 -10.55 3.67
CA LYS A 70 -1.12 -9.98 5.01
C LYS A 70 -0.36 -10.88 6.00
N THR A 71 0.66 -10.35 6.64
CA THR A 71 1.53 -11.09 7.58
C THR A 71 1.28 -10.71 9.04
N GLY A 72 0.54 -9.64 9.29
CA GLY A 72 0.13 -9.22 10.62
C GLY A 72 -1.12 -8.33 10.61
N PRO A 73 -1.58 -7.84 11.77
CA PRO A 73 -2.75 -6.93 11.84
C PRO A 73 -2.59 -5.67 10.98
N THR A 74 -1.36 -5.18 10.87
CA THR A 74 -0.99 -3.95 10.15
C THR A 74 -0.01 -4.19 9.00
N THR A 75 0.57 -5.39 8.92
CA THR A 75 1.70 -5.66 8.03
C THR A 75 1.30 -6.45 6.80
N PHE A 76 1.80 -6.02 5.65
CA PHE A 76 1.67 -6.67 4.34
C PHE A 76 3.05 -6.89 3.75
N GLU A 77 3.24 -8.01 3.06
CA GLU A 77 4.52 -8.38 2.47
C GLU A 77 4.32 -8.87 1.03
N MET A 78 5.23 -8.45 0.14
CA MET A 78 5.46 -9.11 -1.14
C MET A 78 6.94 -9.41 -1.33
N THR A 79 7.21 -10.46 -2.09
CA THR A 79 8.56 -10.90 -2.45
C THR A 79 8.61 -11.22 -3.94
N ALA A 80 9.71 -10.86 -4.59
CA ALA A 80 9.98 -11.23 -5.96
C ALA A 80 11.46 -11.61 -6.14
N ASP A 81 11.72 -12.64 -6.92
CA ASP A 81 13.05 -12.99 -7.40
C ASP A 81 13.25 -12.39 -8.80
N ASP A 82 14.51 -12.07 -9.14
CA ASP A 82 14.89 -11.42 -10.40
C ASP A 82 14.02 -10.20 -10.77
N PHE A 83 13.69 -9.39 -9.76
CA PHE A 83 12.72 -8.31 -9.89
C PHE A 83 13.25 -7.16 -10.76
N TYR A 84 12.51 -6.81 -11.79
CA TYR A 84 12.73 -5.61 -12.59
C TYR A 84 11.81 -4.49 -12.11
N PRO A 85 12.33 -3.35 -11.62
CA PRO A 85 11.49 -2.28 -11.09
C PRO A 85 10.90 -1.46 -12.25
N GLU A 86 9.79 -1.93 -12.82
CA GLU A 86 9.04 -1.25 -13.89
C GLU A 86 8.46 0.10 -13.46
N ARG A 87 8.34 0.31 -12.15
CA ARG A 87 7.70 1.48 -11.54
C ARG A 87 8.26 1.77 -10.16
N ASP A 88 8.08 3.02 -9.75
CA ASP A 88 8.34 3.44 -8.38
C ASP A 88 7.24 2.91 -7.45
N ILE A 89 7.55 2.90 -6.15
CA ILE A 89 6.62 2.45 -5.12
C ILE A 89 5.83 3.66 -4.64
N ASP A 90 4.51 3.57 -4.76
CA ASP A 90 3.57 4.52 -4.17
C ASP A 90 2.68 3.80 -3.17
N ILE A 91 2.68 4.26 -1.92
CA ILE A 91 1.85 3.72 -0.83
C ILE A 91 0.90 4.81 -0.34
N LEU A 92 -0.40 4.51 -0.35
CA LEU A 92 -1.47 5.34 0.18
C LEU A 92 -1.96 4.66 1.45
N ILE A 93 -1.96 5.39 2.55
CA ILE A 93 -2.54 4.96 3.82
C ILE A 93 -3.68 5.91 4.16
N LEU A 94 -4.84 5.35 4.49
CA LEU A 94 -5.99 6.08 5.02
C LEU A 94 -6.12 5.77 6.50
N GLU A 95 -5.77 6.73 7.35
CA GLU A 95 -5.73 6.61 8.81
C GLU A 95 -7.03 7.14 9.43
N PRO A 96 -7.75 6.38 10.28
CA PRO A 96 -9.00 6.87 10.86
C PRO A 96 -8.79 8.15 11.68
N THR A 97 -9.69 9.15 11.55
CA THR A 97 -9.55 10.44 12.26
C THR A 97 -9.80 10.36 13.76
N ASP A 98 -10.49 9.32 14.22
CA ASP A 98 -11.10 9.25 15.56
C ASP A 98 -10.26 8.46 16.57
N GLU A 99 -8.99 8.14 16.29
CA GLU A 99 -8.11 7.33 17.14
C GLU A 99 -6.92 8.09 17.75
N ASN A 100 -7.15 9.31 18.26
CA ASN A 100 -6.21 9.95 19.21
C ASN A 100 -6.56 9.59 20.66
#